data_AF-A0A9P5AYL9-F1
#
_entry.id   AF-A0A9P5AYL9-F1
#
_cell.length_a   1.000
_cell.length_b   1.000
_cell.length_c   1.000
_cell.angle_alpha   90.00
_cell.angle_beta   90.00
_cell.angle_gamma   90.00
#
_symmetry.space_group_name_H-M   'P 1'
#
loop_
_entity.id
_entity.type
_entity.pdbx_description
1 polymer ?
#
loop_
_entity_poly.entity_id
_entity_poly.type
_entity_poly.pdbx_seq_one_letter_code
_entity_poly.pdbx_strand_id
1 'polypeptide(L)'
;MDLTEKSIPKSILIFEAAGHIGQSLAEFLTLEAPDIRLSLLQIQPVLLHKKFIWPEHRVPFLDPRDVAKVAGRLFLSDNAKHIGAFHTMNNGHDWLTIEEVAVILSDELDESLAFDGSYEGFMKVWGPKMGKKAERLWNFFKFEQANEEQ
;
A
#
# COMPACT_ATOMS: atom_id res chain seq x y z
N MET A 1 13.24 22.84 -22.49
CA MET A 1 12.83 21.58 -21.83
C MET A 1 11.35 21.47 -22.10
N ASP A 2 10.99 20.63 -23.07
CA ASP A 2 9.60 20.44 -23.48
C ASP A 2 8.86 19.70 -22.35
N LEU A 3 7.84 20.32 -21.77
CA LEU A 3 7.08 19.79 -20.63
C LEU A 3 5.94 18.85 -21.09
N THR A 4 5.90 18.51 -22.37
CA THR A 4 4.81 17.73 -22.98
C THR A 4 5.01 16.20 -22.88
N GLU A 5 6.22 15.73 -22.61
CA GLU A 5 6.50 14.30 -22.43
C GLU A 5 7.02 13.99 -21.02
N LYS A 6 6.19 13.26 -20.26
CA LYS A 6 6.59 12.63 -19.01
C LYS A 6 7.33 11.34 -19.31
N SER A 7 8.60 11.24 -18.90
CA SER A 7 9.38 10.03 -19.07
C SER A 7 8.78 8.86 -18.26
N ILE A 8 8.78 7.67 -18.86
CA ILE A 8 8.34 6.46 -18.19
C ILE A 8 9.25 6.22 -16.96
N PRO A 9 8.69 6.05 -15.75
CA PRO A 9 9.48 5.79 -14.56
C PRO A 9 10.30 4.51 -14.71
N LYS A 10 11.59 4.54 -14.33
CA LYS A 10 12.47 3.36 -14.39
C LYS A 10 12.18 2.31 -13.32
N SER A 11 11.34 2.63 -12.33
CA SER A 11 10.95 1.72 -11.26
C SER A 11 9.68 2.18 -10.55
N ILE A 12 8.82 1.24 -10.17
CA ILE A 12 7.58 1.47 -9.42
C ILE A 12 7.51 0.44 -8.27
N LEU A 13 7.13 0.90 -7.08
CA LEU A 13 6.86 0.06 -5.91
C LEU A 13 5.35 0.03 -5.67
N ILE A 14 4.78 -1.17 -5.66
CA ILE A 14 3.34 -1.39 -5.45
C ILE A 14 3.16 -2.06 -4.08
N PHE A 15 2.43 -1.39 -3.19
CA PHE A 15 2.02 -1.91 -1.89
C PHE A 15 0.58 -2.38 -1.98
N GLU A 16 0.30 -3.62 -1.57
CA GLU A 16 -1.07 -4.11 -1.63
C GLU A 16 -1.38 -5.21 -0.61
N ALA A 17 -2.59 -5.13 -0.05
CA ALA A 17 -3.22 -6.21 0.66
C ALA A 17 -3.86 -7.21 -0.32
N ALA A 18 -3.42 -8.47 -0.27
CA ALA A 18 -4.04 -9.65 -0.87
C ALA A 18 -4.04 -9.79 -2.40
N GLY A 19 -3.49 -8.84 -3.17
CA GLY A 19 -3.25 -9.05 -4.60
C GLY A 19 -4.46 -8.78 -5.51
N HIS A 20 -5.47 -8.03 -5.09
CA HIS A 20 -6.66 -7.74 -5.88
C HIS A 20 -6.53 -6.52 -6.83
N ILE A 21 -5.73 -5.51 -6.50
CA ILE A 21 -5.54 -4.26 -7.27
C ILE A 21 -4.11 -4.15 -7.78
N GLY A 22 -3.13 -4.36 -6.89
CA GLY A 22 -1.70 -4.30 -7.15
C GLY A 22 -1.19 -5.46 -7.99
N GLN A 23 -1.78 -6.66 -7.88
CA GLN A 23 -1.47 -7.75 -8.80
C GLN A 23 -1.97 -7.43 -10.22
N SER A 24 -3.23 -7.03 -10.39
CA SER A 24 -3.76 -6.65 -11.71
C SER A 24 -3.01 -5.46 -12.31
N LEU A 25 -2.62 -4.48 -11.49
CA LEU A 25 -1.78 -3.36 -11.94
C LEU A 25 -0.37 -3.81 -12.35
N ALA A 26 0.24 -4.74 -11.62
CA ALA A 26 1.55 -5.27 -11.98
C ALA A 26 1.49 -6.16 -13.23
N GLU A 27 0.43 -6.94 -13.41
CA GLU A 27 0.19 -7.70 -14.63
C GLU A 27 0.06 -6.76 -15.83
N PHE A 28 -0.75 -5.70 -15.72
CA PHE A 28 -0.88 -4.67 -16.75
C PHE A 28 0.47 -3.99 -17.07
N LEU A 29 1.22 -3.54 -16.05
CA LEU A 29 2.50 -2.84 -16.24
C LEU A 29 3.59 -3.76 -16.80
N THR A 30 3.56 -5.05 -16.48
CA THR A 30 4.47 -6.04 -17.06
C THR A 30 4.24 -6.21 -18.55
N LEU A 31 2.99 -6.09 -19.00
CA LEU A 31 2.61 -6.19 -20.41
C LEU A 31 2.91 -4.90 -21.18
N GLU A 32 2.50 -3.75 -20.65
CA GLU A 32 2.52 -2.47 -21.36
C GLU A 32 3.85 -1.71 -21.21
N ALA A 33 4.62 -1.99 -20.16
CA ALA A 33 5.87 -1.29 -19.87
C ALA A 33 6.92 -2.23 -19.25
N PRO A 34 7.38 -3.27 -19.98
CA PRO A 34 8.24 -4.33 -19.45
C PRO A 34 9.62 -3.84 -18.97
N ASP A 35 10.07 -2.68 -19.44
CA ASP A 35 11.35 -2.06 -19.04
C ASP A 35 11.29 -1.40 -17.64
N ILE A 36 10.10 -1.27 -17.04
CA ILE A 36 9.94 -0.76 -15.68
C ILE A 36 10.29 -1.87 -14.69
N ARG A 37 11.21 -1.57 -13.76
CA ARG A 37 11.46 -2.47 -12.62
C ARG A 37 10.31 -2.38 -11.63
N LEU A 38 9.50 -3.43 -11.58
CA LEU A 38 8.42 -3.58 -10.60
C LEU A 38 8.93 -4.29 -9.36
N SER A 39 8.65 -3.71 -8.20
CA SER A 39 8.76 -4.39 -6.91
C SER A 39 7.37 -4.53 -6.33
N LEU A 40 6.86 -5.76 -6.25
CA LEU A 40 5.62 -6.04 -5.54
C LEU A 40 5.95 -6.34 -4.08
N LEU A 41 5.32 -5.59 -3.18
CA LEU A 41 5.36 -5.87 -1.76
C LEU A 41 4.04 -6.51 -1.38
N GLN A 42 3.92 -7.81 -1.64
CA GLN A 42 2.77 -8.61 -1.24
C GLN A 42 2.76 -8.82 0.27
N ILE A 43 1.56 -9.04 0.84
CA ILE A 43 1.41 -9.60 2.19
C ILE A 43 1.95 -11.05 2.31
N GLN A 44 2.77 -11.54 1.37
CA GLN A 44 3.44 -12.84 1.47
C GLN A 44 4.09 -13.10 2.85
N PRO A 45 4.77 -12.14 3.51
CA PRO A 45 5.26 -12.36 4.86
C PRO A 45 4.16 -12.68 5.87
N VAL A 46 2.98 -12.09 5.71
CA VAL A 46 1.82 -12.28 6.59
C VAL A 46 1.18 -13.63 6.35
N LEU A 47 1.03 -14.04 5.10
CA LEU A 47 0.56 -15.40 4.76
C LEU A 47 1.57 -16.48 5.20
N LEU A 48 2.88 -16.24 5.03
CA LEU A 48 3.93 -17.20 5.38
C LEU A 48 4.16 -17.32 6.89
N HIS A 49 4.00 -16.23 7.64
CA HIS A 49 4.29 -16.20 9.08
C HIS A 49 3.03 -16.17 9.95
N LYS A 50 1.84 -16.10 9.34
CA LYS A 50 0.56 -15.82 10.02
C LYS A 50 0.66 -14.63 10.97
N LYS A 51 1.46 -13.64 10.55
CA LYS A 51 1.85 -12.52 11.39
C LYS A 51 2.03 -11.27 10.56
N PHE A 52 1.31 -10.21 10.89
CA PHE A 52 1.54 -8.90 10.30
C PHE A 52 2.72 -8.21 10.97
N ILE A 53 3.88 -8.22 10.30
CA ILE A 53 5.14 -7.70 10.82
C ILE A 53 5.45 -6.35 10.16
N TRP A 54 5.15 -5.27 10.87
CA TRP A 54 5.32 -3.90 10.38
C TRP A 54 5.40 -2.91 11.55
N PRO A 55 6.11 -1.77 11.44
CA PRO A 55 6.22 -0.82 12.53
C PRO A 55 4.85 -0.21 12.84
N GLU A 56 4.52 -0.13 14.12
CA GLU A 56 3.27 0.51 14.53
C GLU A 56 3.30 2.01 14.18
N HIS A 57 2.25 2.44 13.49
CA HIS A 57 1.89 3.82 13.13
C HIS A 57 0.46 3.77 12.60
N ARG A 58 -0.22 4.89 12.52
CA ARG A 58 -1.55 4.94 11.92
C ARG A 58 -1.46 5.25 10.44
N VAL A 59 -2.38 4.67 9.69
CA VAL A 59 -2.48 4.82 8.24
C VAL A 59 -3.91 5.23 7.86
N PRO A 60 -4.08 6.04 6.82
CA PRO A 60 -5.39 6.22 6.22
C PRO A 60 -5.83 4.87 5.64
N PHE A 61 -6.92 4.33 6.16
CA PHE A 61 -7.56 3.15 5.61
C PHE A 61 -8.62 3.58 4.62
N LEU A 62 -8.80 2.84 3.52
CA LEU A 62 -9.89 3.08 2.58
C LEU A 62 -10.59 1.77 2.30
N ASP A 63 -11.88 1.69 2.62
CA ASP A 63 -12.70 0.53 2.33
C ASP A 63 -12.81 0.32 0.80
N PRO A 64 -12.59 -0.91 0.28
CA PRO A 64 -12.79 -1.20 -1.14
C PRO A 64 -14.18 -0.81 -1.67
N ARG A 65 -15.22 -0.83 -0.82
CA ARG A 65 -16.58 -0.40 -1.16
C ARG A 65 -16.64 1.10 -1.46
N ASP A 66 -15.85 1.91 -0.76
CA ASP A 66 -15.75 3.35 -1.03
C ASP A 66 -15.03 3.61 -2.35
N VAL A 67 -13.98 2.83 -2.65
CA VAL A 67 -13.31 2.86 -3.97
C VAL A 67 -14.31 2.55 -5.08
N ALA A 68 -15.09 1.47 -4.93
CA ALA A 68 -16.11 1.08 -5.92
C ALA A 68 -17.18 2.17 -6.11
N LYS A 69 -17.60 2.82 -5.02
CA LYS A 69 -18.56 3.92 -5.06
C LYS A 69 -18.00 5.16 -5.78
N VAL A 70 -16.74 5.50 -5.56
CA VAL A 70 -16.06 6.58 -6.28
C VAL A 70 -15.96 6.23 -7.77
N ALA A 71 -15.51 5.02 -8.10
CA ALA A 71 -15.42 4.57 -9.50
C ALA A 71 -16.79 4.62 -10.20
N GLY A 72 -17.84 4.11 -9.57
CA GLY A 72 -19.21 4.17 -10.10
C GLY A 72 -19.70 5.61 -10.33
N ARG A 73 -19.39 6.53 -9.41
CA ARG A 73 -19.70 7.96 -9.59
C ARG A 73 -18.92 8.60 -10.73
N LEU A 74 -17.65 8.25 -10.90
CA LEU A 74 -16.83 8.75 -12.01
C LEU A 74 -17.37 8.25 -13.35
N PHE A 75 -17.80 6.99 -13.46
CA PHE A 75 -18.40 6.46 -14.69
C PHE A 75 -19.76 7.09 -15.03
N LEU A 76 -20.55 7.46 -14.02
CA LEU A 76 -21.87 8.09 -14.20
C LEU A 76 -21.81 9.62 -14.31
N SER A 77 -20.64 10.22 -14.14
CA SER A 77 -20.45 11.67 -14.22
C SER A 77 -20.48 12.12 -15.67
N ASP A 78 -21.26 13.15 -15.98
CA ASP A 78 -21.27 13.84 -17.28
C ASP A 78 -20.16 14.90 -17.40
N ASN A 79 -19.36 15.07 -16.34
CA ASN A 79 -18.27 16.03 -16.32
C ASN A 79 -17.02 15.48 -17.02
N ALA A 80 -16.78 15.93 -18.25
CA ALA A 80 -15.65 15.51 -19.08
C ALA A 80 -14.26 15.73 -18.45
N LYS A 81 -14.14 16.54 -17.38
CA LYS A 81 -12.86 16.76 -16.66
C LYS A 81 -12.29 15.50 -16.01
N HIS A 82 -13.09 14.45 -15.83
CA HIS A 82 -12.62 13.17 -15.27
C HIS A 82 -11.85 12.32 -16.30
N ILE A 83 -11.99 12.59 -17.60
CA ILE A 83 -11.33 11.82 -18.65
C ILE A 83 -9.82 12.04 -18.58
N GLY A 84 -9.06 10.96 -18.38
CA GLY A 84 -7.60 11.02 -18.25
C GLY A 84 -7.11 11.67 -16.95
N ALA A 85 -8.00 11.97 -16.00
CA ALA A 85 -7.63 12.56 -14.72
C ALA A 85 -7.13 11.51 -13.72
N PHE A 86 -6.11 11.86 -12.95
CA PHE A 86 -5.67 11.09 -11.80
C PHE A 86 -6.45 11.53 -10.56
N HIS A 87 -7.12 10.58 -9.89
CA HIS A 87 -7.92 10.85 -8.69
C HIS A 87 -7.25 10.24 -7.46
N THR A 88 -6.79 11.10 -6.55
CA THR A 88 -6.35 10.68 -5.21
C THR A 88 -7.58 10.48 -4.33
N MET A 89 -7.68 9.34 -3.66
CA MET A 89 -8.72 9.06 -2.69
C MET A 89 -8.11 8.99 -1.29
N ASN A 90 -8.78 9.65 -0.35
CA ASN A 90 -8.53 9.56 1.07
C ASN A 90 -9.91 9.79 1.72
N ASN A 91 -10.39 8.85 2.54
CA ASN A 91 -11.67 9.05 3.22
C ASN A 91 -11.56 10.07 4.37
N GLY A 92 -10.35 10.45 4.78
CA GLY A 92 -10.08 11.49 5.78
C GLY A 92 -10.60 11.20 7.19
N HIS A 93 -11.20 10.02 7.39
CA HIS A 93 -11.94 9.66 8.59
C HIS A 93 -11.40 8.39 9.24
N ASP A 94 -11.01 7.39 8.44
CA ASP A 94 -10.52 6.13 8.98
C ASP A 94 -8.99 6.18 9.09
N TRP A 95 -8.53 6.54 10.29
CA TRP A 95 -7.13 6.50 10.68
C TRP A 95 -6.92 5.29 11.59
N LEU A 96 -6.45 4.18 11.01
CA LEU A 96 -6.31 2.90 11.71
C LEU A 96 -4.86 2.66 12.11
N THR A 97 -4.65 2.08 13.29
CA THR A 97 -3.34 1.50 13.63
C THR A 97 -3.06 0.29 12.74
N ILE A 98 -1.78 -0.10 12.63
CA ILE A 98 -1.45 -1.32 11.88
C ILE A 98 -2.03 -2.56 12.56
N GLU A 99 -2.14 -2.56 13.90
CA GLU A 99 -2.84 -3.63 14.63
C GLU A 99 -4.32 -3.74 14.21
N GLU A 100 -5.04 -2.62 14.07
CA GLU A 100 -6.42 -2.60 13.57
C GLU A 100 -6.50 -3.10 12.12
N VAL A 101 -5.53 -2.73 11.28
CA VAL A 101 -5.42 -3.29 9.91
C VAL A 101 -5.16 -4.80 9.96
N ALA A 102 -4.38 -5.32 10.92
CA ALA A 102 -4.16 -6.75 11.09
C ALA A 102 -5.45 -7.51 11.44
N VAL A 103 -6.34 -6.90 12.22
CA VAL A 103 -7.67 -7.45 12.54
C VAL A 103 -8.52 -7.54 11.28
N ILE A 104 -8.61 -6.45 10.50
CA ILE A 104 -9.36 -6.45 9.23
C ILE A 104 -8.81 -7.51 8.28
N LEU A 105 -7.48 -7.61 8.14
CA LEU A 105 -6.85 -8.63 7.32
C LEU A 105 -7.13 -10.05 7.82
N SER A 106 -7.26 -10.25 9.13
CA SER A 106 -7.61 -11.56 9.69
C SER A 106 -9.01 -11.99 9.29
N ASP A 107 -9.97 -11.06 9.32
CA ASP A 107 -11.35 -11.29 8.92
C ASP A 107 -11.45 -11.59 7.41
N GLU A 108 -10.75 -10.81 6.57
CA GLU A 108 -10.75 -10.99 5.11
C GLU A 108 -10.08 -12.30 4.66
N LEU A 109 -9.08 -12.77 5.41
CA LEU A 109 -8.38 -14.03 5.11
C LEU A 109 -8.99 -15.25 5.79
N ASP A 110 -10.03 -15.07 6.61
CA ASP A 110 -10.61 -16.11 7.48
C ASP A 110 -9.53 -16.82 8.32
N GLU A 111 -8.53 -16.07 8.78
CA GLU A 111 -7.36 -16.59 9.48
C GLU A 111 -6.85 -15.60 10.54
N SER A 112 -6.65 -16.08 11.77
CA SER A 112 -6.10 -15.22 12.83
C SER A 112 -4.65 -14.84 12.54
N LEU A 113 -4.41 -13.55 12.32
CA LEU A 113 -3.09 -12.96 12.19
C LEU A 113 -2.66 -12.31 13.50
N ALA A 114 -1.48 -12.68 14.00
CA ALA A 114 -0.85 -11.93 15.07
C ALA A 114 -0.22 -10.64 14.52
N PHE A 115 -0.20 -9.56 15.29
CA PHE A 115 0.56 -8.35 14.95
C PHE A 115 1.96 -8.36 15.60
N ASP A 116 2.97 -7.86 14.89
CA ASP A 116 4.34 -7.66 15.37
C ASP A 116 4.86 -6.26 15.01
N GLY A 117 4.70 -5.35 15.97
CA GLY A 117 5.23 -4.00 15.88
C GLY A 117 6.70 -3.86 16.29
N SER A 118 7.48 -4.95 16.43
CA SER A 118 8.84 -4.90 16.99
C SER A 118 9.92 -4.62 15.94
N TYR A 119 10.99 -3.92 16.37
CA TYR A 119 12.16 -3.66 15.51
C TYR A 119 12.82 -4.96 15.07
N GLU A 120 12.94 -5.91 16.01
CA GLU A 120 13.58 -7.20 15.79
C GLU A 120 12.81 -8.03 14.76
N GLY A 121 11.48 -8.12 14.90
CA GLY A 121 10.61 -8.78 13.94
C GLY A 121 10.70 -8.13 12.56
N PHE A 122 10.60 -6.81 12.51
CA PHE A 122 10.71 -6.04 11.28
C PHE A 122 12.05 -6.26 10.57
N MET A 123 13.17 -6.12 11.29
CA MET A 123 14.51 -6.26 10.70
C MET A 123 14.80 -7.69 10.27
N LYS A 124 14.29 -8.70 10.99
CA LYS A 124 14.42 -10.11 10.60
C LYS A 124 13.77 -10.38 9.25
N VAL A 125 12.60 -9.81 8.97
CA VAL A 125 11.85 -10.04 7.73
C VAL A 125 12.29 -9.10 6.60
N TRP A 126 12.47 -7.82 6.90
CA TRP A 126 12.65 -6.77 5.89
C TRP A 126 14.11 -6.37 5.71
N GLY A 127 14.96 -6.55 6.72
CA GLY A 127 16.40 -6.28 6.65
C GLY A 127 17.09 -6.98 5.48
N PRO A 128 16.93 -8.30 5.29
CA PRO A 128 17.52 -9.01 4.14
C PRO A 128 16.99 -8.54 2.79
N LYS A 129 15.74 -8.08 2.71
CA LYS A 129 15.07 -7.67 1.47
C LYS A 129 15.40 -6.23 1.06
N MET A 130 15.59 -5.34 2.03
CA MET A 130 15.73 -3.89 1.81
C MET A 130 17.11 -3.34 2.18
N GLY A 131 17.94 -4.12 2.89
CA GLY A 131 19.22 -3.68 3.43
C GLY A 131 19.08 -2.44 4.32
N LYS A 132 20.00 -1.47 4.16
CA LYS A 132 19.98 -0.20 4.92
C LYS A 132 18.70 0.63 4.76
N LYS A 133 17.86 0.34 3.75
CA LYS A 133 16.57 1.02 3.60
C LYS A 133 15.56 0.58 4.66
N ALA A 134 15.65 -0.65 5.18
CA ALA A 134 14.79 -1.13 6.26
C ALA A 134 14.93 -0.23 7.50
N GLU A 135 16.17 0.04 7.94
CA GLU A 135 16.42 0.90 9.10
C GLU A 135 15.89 2.32 8.90
N ARG A 136 16.07 2.89 7.70
CA ARG A 136 15.53 4.22 7.38
C ARG A 136 14.02 4.24 7.43
N LEU A 137 13.37 3.22 6.88
CA LEU A 137 11.92 3.09 6.84
C LEU A 137 11.34 2.90 8.24
N TRP A 138 11.99 2.06 9.06
CA TRP A 138 11.67 1.91 10.47
C TRP A 138 11.72 3.26 11.21
N ASN A 139 12.85 3.96 11.11
CA ASN A 139 13.03 5.25 11.77
C ASN A 139 12.01 6.29 11.28
N PHE A 140 11.67 6.26 9.99
CA PHE A 140 10.63 7.10 9.43
C PHE A 140 9.26 6.83 10.06
N PHE A 141 8.79 5.58 10.10
CA PHE A 141 7.49 5.26 10.69
C PHE A 141 7.45 5.49 12.20
N LYS A 142 8.56 5.26 12.93
CA LYS A 142 8.65 5.62 14.34
C LYS A 142 8.61 7.14 14.55
N PHE A 143 9.20 7.91 13.64
CA PHE A 143 9.07 9.35 13.64
C PHE A 143 7.61 9.76 13.37
N GLU A 144 6.96 9.20 12.34
CA GLU A 144 5.54 9.47 12.05
C GLU A 144 4.68 9.19 13.28
N GLN A 145 4.77 7.97 13.86
CA GLN A 145 4.05 7.58 15.06
C GLN A 145 4.24 8.56 16.23
N ALA A 146 5.45 9.05 16.44
CA ALA A 146 5.75 10.00 17.52
C ALA A 146 5.20 11.41 17.28
N ASN A 147 4.82 11.73 16.03
CA ASN A 147 4.33 13.04 15.61
C ASN A 147 2.90 12.96 15.03
N GLU A 148 2.16 11.88 15.28
CA GLU A 148 0.74 11.79 14.96
C GLU A 148 -0.03 12.80 15.83
N GLU A 149 -0.76 13.71 15.20
CA GLU A 149 -1.68 14.60 15.92
C GLU A 149 -2.82 13.77 16.53
N GLN A 150 -3.13 14.03 17.81
CA GLN A 150 -4.19 13.33 18.56
C GLN A 150 -5.59 13.78 18.14
#